data_AF-A0A920FYI7-F1
#
_entry.id   AF-A0A920FYI7-F1
#
_cell.length_a   1.000
_cell.length_b   1.000
_cell.length_c   1.000
_cell.angle_alpha   90.00
_cell.angle_beta   90.00
_cell.angle_gamma   90.00
#
_symmetry.space_group_name_H-M   'P 1'
#
loop_
_entity.id
_entity.type
_entity.pdbx_description
1 polymer ?
#
loop_
_entity_poly.entity_id
_entity_poly.type
_entity_poly.pdbx_seq_one_letter_code
_entity_poly.pdbx_strand_id
1 'polypeptide(L)'
;MSPQPKPPRRVIVGNREDGRSYVVSDTENPYQYNRGGGSTIYFNEIWTFDNCPVDISNHSDGADRPLSHSPPLNGAHFRVIESKKEDNKKIDQEKADEFFASMNRTGLSEK
;
A
#
# COMPACT_ATOMS: atom_id res chain seq x y z
N MET A 1 -6.06 24.33 -2.01
CA MET A 1 -5.64 22.94 -2.25
C MET A 1 -5.53 22.27 -0.89
N SER A 2 -6.24 21.17 -0.65
CA SER A 2 -6.04 20.41 0.59
C SER A 2 -4.62 19.86 0.57
N PRO A 3 -3.81 20.05 1.63
CA PRO A 3 -2.44 19.55 1.63
C PRO A 3 -2.46 18.03 1.50
N GLN A 4 -1.70 17.53 0.52
CA GLN A 4 -1.38 16.11 0.39
C GLN A 4 -0.90 15.61 1.76
N PRO A 5 -1.46 14.50 2.29
CA PRO A 5 -1.06 14.00 3.59
C PRO A 5 0.39 13.54 3.55
N LYS A 6 1.12 13.83 4.63
CA LYS A 6 2.51 13.40 4.75
C LYS A 6 2.56 11.87 4.75
N PRO A 7 3.33 11.23 3.84
CA PRO A 7 3.47 9.78 3.86
C PRO A 7 4.01 9.29 5.21
N PRO A 8 3.55 8.14 5.72
CA PRO A 8 4.08 7.57 6.95
C PRO A 8 5.56 7.24 6.78
N ARG A 9 6.35 7.39 7.86
CA ARG A 9 7.75 6.94 7.89
C ARG A 9 7.77 5.42 7.82
N ARG A 10 8.54 4.87 6.88
CA ARG A 10 8.71 3.44 6.66
C ARG A 10 10.15 3.05 6.95
N VAL A 11 10.33 2.15 7.93
CA VAL A 11 11.64 1.61 8.32
C VAL A 11 11.65 0.12 7.98
N ILE A 12 12.52 -0.28 7.07
CA ILE A 12 12.72 -1.67 6.67
C ILE A 12 13.99 -2.18 7.31
N VAL A 13 13.89 -3.33 7.96
CA VAL A 13 15.03 -4.02 8.58
C VAL A 13 15.26 -5.35 7.87
N GLY A 14 16.50 -5.82 7.93
CA GLY A 14 16.88 -7.10 7.35
C GLY A 14 18.14 -7.63 8.01
N ASN A 15 18.66 -8.73 7.45
CA ASN A 15 19.93 -9.32 7.87
C ASN A 15 20.98 -9.07 6.79
N ARG A 16 22.20 -8.74 7.21
CA ARG A 16 23.38 -8.66 6.34
C ARG A 16 23.90 -10.07 6.03
N GLU A 17 24.83 -10.17 5.08
CA GLU A 17 25.51 -11.42 4.74
C GLU A 17 26.23 -12.07 5.95
N ASP A 18 26.62 -11.27 6.95
CA ASP A 18 27.24 -11.74 8.20
C ASP A 18 26.23 -12.20 9.27
N GLY A 19 24.93 -12.23 8.94
CA GLY A 19 23.84 -12.62 9.83
C GLY A 19 23.43 -11.55 10.85
N ARG A 20 23.99 -10.34 10.81
CA ARG A 20 23.61 -9.25 11.72
C ARG A 20 22.43 -8.46 11.20
N SER A 21 21.58 -8.02 12.11
CA SER A 21 20.46 -7.13 11.78
C SER A 21 20.96 -5.74 11.35
N TYR A 22 20.30 -5.15 10.37
CA TYR A 22 20.56 -3.78 9.92
C TYR A 22 19.29 -3.10 9.39
N VAL A 23 19.35 -1.77 9.30
CA VAL A 23 18.31 -0.97 8.65
C VAL A 23 18.60 -0.93 7.15
N VAL A 24 17.72 -1.51 6.35
CA VAL A 24 17.77 -1.52 4.88
C VAL A 24 17.39 -0.16 4.34
N SER A 25 16.30 0.41 4.87
CA SER A 25 15.76 1.70 4.44
C SER A 25 15.06 2.39 5.60
N ASP A 26 15.21 3.70 5.68
CA ASP A 26 14.51 4.58 6.63
C ASP A 26 14.14 5.87 5.91
N THR A 27 12.95 5.88 5.33
CA THR A 27 12.48 6.97 4.46
C THR A 27 11.00 7.26 4.70
N GLU A 28 10.51 8.37 4.16
CA GLU A 28 9.07 8.53 3.93
C GLU A 28 8.59 7.44 2.96
N ASN A 29 7.38 6.92 3.14
CA ASN A 29 6.86 5.85 2.30
C ASN A 29 6.72 6.33 0.84
N PRO A 30 7.45 5.74 -0.13
CA PRO A 30 7.32 6.14 -1.52
C PRO A 30 6.03 5.63 -2.16
N TYR A 31 5.38 4.63 -1.57
CA TYR A 31 4.19 3.97 -2.11
C TYR A 31 2.88 4.55 -1.55
N GLN A 32 2.67 5.85 -1.78
CA GLN A 32 1.42 6.55 -1.46
C GLN A 32 0.58 6.75 -2.72
N TYR A 33 -0.68 6.32 -2.67
CA TYR A 33 -1.64 6.40 -3.77
C TYR A 33 -2.92 7.11 -3.31
N ASN A 34 -3.49 7.96 -4.17
CA ASN A 34 -4.77 8.61 -3.89
C ASN A 34 -5.91 7.82 -4.54
N ARG A 35 -7.06 7.73 -3.85
CA ARG A 35 -8.29 7.07 -4.32
C ARG A 35 -8.87 7.63 -5.64
N GLY A 36 -8.43 8.80 -6.11
CA GLY A 36 -8.98 9.47 -7.28
C GLY A 36 -10.35 10.11 -7.01
N GLY A 37 -10.97 10.72 -8.03
CA GLY A 37 -12.35 11.22 -7.96
C GLY A 37 -12.60 12.41 -7.01
N GLY A 38 -11.55 13.12 -6.59
CA GLY A 38 -11.66 14.18 -5.56
C GLY A 38 -11.72 13.65 -4.13
N SER A 39 -11.52 12.34 -3.95
CA SER A 39 -11.45 11.71 -2.64
C SER A 39 -10.24 12.19 -1.83
N THR A 40 -10.45 12.31 -0.53
CA THR A 40 -9.40 12.62 0.45
C THR A 40 -8.84 11.36 1.09
N ILE A 41 -9.08 10.19 0.47
CA ILE A 41 -8.57 8.89 0.89
C ILE A 41 -7.23 8.60 0.23
N TYR A 42 -6.24 8.24 1.06
CA TYR A 42 -4.90 7.89 0.64
C TYR A 42 -4.54 6.50 1.13
N PHE A 43 -4.06 5.67 0.20
CA PHE A 43 -3.52 4.34 0.44
C PHE A 43 -2.01 4.44 0.54
N ASN A 44 -1.46 4.10 1.71
CA ASN A 44 -0.02 4.02 1.91
C ASN A 44 0.33 2.53 2.04
N GLU A 45 0.88 1.96 0.98
CA GLU A 45 1.29 0.57 0.96
C GLU A 45 2.61 0.43 1.72
N ILE A 46 2.66 -0.38 2.77
CA ILE A 46 3.84 -0.50 3.64
C ILE A 46 4.64 -1.75 3.29
N TRP A 47 3.97 -2.90 3.19
CA TRP A 47 4.62 -4.17 2.87
C TRP A 47 3.61 -5.22 2.42
N THR A 48 3.93 -6.00 1.39
CA THR A 48 3.13 -7.17 0.99
C THR A 48 3.99 -8.43 0.98
N PHE A 49 3.40 -9.55 1.39
CA PHE A 49 3.98 -10.88 1.21
C PHE A 49 2.94 -11.81 0.58
N ASP A 50 3.38 -12.68 -0.33
CA ASP A 50 2.46 -13.51 -1.13
C ASP A 50 2.07 -14.84 -0.46
N ASN A 51 2.88 -15.32 0.47
CA ASN A 51 2.66 -16.60 1.16
C ASN A 51 2.99 -16.47 2.66
N CYS A 52 2.32 -17.28 3.47
CA CYS A 52 2.64 -17.51 4.88
C CYS A 52 2.92 -19.00 5.11
N PRO A 53 4.05 -19.40 5.71
CA PRO A 53 5.11 -18.56 6.31
C PRO A 53 5.84 -17.68 5.28
N VAL A 54 6.25 -16.49 5.72
CA VAL A 54 6.97 -15.53 4.87
C VAL A 54 8.42 -15.98 4.67
N ASP A 55 8.89 -15.96 3.44
CA ASP A 55 10.30 -16.15 3.12
C ASP A 55 11.08 -14.86 3.42
N ILE A 56 11.93 -14.91 4.45
CA ILE A 56 12.79 -13.80 4.88
C ILE A 56 14.18 -13.83 4.25
N SER A 57 14.48 -14.82 3.40
CA SER A 57 15.73 -14.88 2.62
C SER A 57 15.68 -13.96 1.39
N ASN A 58 14.47 -13.61 0.95
CA ASN A 58 14.26 -12.63 -0.09
C ASN A 58 14.40 -11.20 0.47
N HIS A 59 15.35 -10.44 -0.07
CA HIS A 59 15.61 -9.06 0.33
C HIS A 59 14.91 -8.01 -0.55
N SER A 60 13.99 -8.42 -1.43
CA SER A 60 13.18 -7.50 -2.23
C SER A 60 12.22 -6.68 -1.36
N ASP A 61 11.96 -5.43 -1.74
CA ASP A 61 10.92 -4.63 -1.10
C ASP A 61 9.53 -5.19 -1.43
N GLY A 62 8.81 -5.65 -0.41
CA GLY A 62 7.48 -6.25 -0.57
C GLY A 62 6.41 -5.25 -1.03
N ALA A 63 6.66 -3.94 -0.93
CA ALA A 63 5.76 -2.90 -1.43
C ALA A 63 6.12 -2.45 -2.87
N ASP A 64 7.25 -2.89 -3.44
CA ASP A 64 7.64 -2.58 -4.82
C ASP A 64 6.87 -3.43 -5.84
N ARG A 65 5.56 -3.23 -5.86
CA ARG A 65 4.65 -3.96 -6.74
C ARG A 65 3.51 -3.05 -7.19
N PRO A 66 2.83 -3.39 -8.31
CA PRO A 66 1.61 -2.68 -8.69
C PRO A 66 0.60 -2.70 -7.54
N LEU A 67 0.01 -1.55 -7.25
CA LEU A 67 -1.03 -1.42 -6.24
C LEU A 67 -2.17 -2.40 -6.54
N SER A 68 -2.42 -3.30 -5.59
CA SER A 68 -3.56 -4.23 -5.62
C SER A 68 -4.43 -3.95 -4.40
N HIS A 69 -5.73 -3.75 -4.63
CA HIS A 69 -6.66 -3.59 -3.52
C HIS A 69 -6.80 -4.88 -2.69
N SER A 70 -6.82 -6.02 -3.36
CA SER A 70 -7.04 -7.33 -2.75
C SER A 70 -5.71 -7.97 -2.38
N PRO A 71 -5.65 -8.66 -1.22
CA PRO A 71 -4.43 -9.32 -0.78
C PRO A 71 -4.09 -10.52 -1.66
N PRO A 72 -2.83 -10.95 -1.68
CA PRO A 72 -2.43 -12.22 -2.27
C PRO A 72 -3.21 -13.40 -1.65
N LEU A 73 -3.47 -14.44 -2.45
CA LEU A 73 -4.29 -15.59 -2.06
C LEU A 73 -3.83 -16.27 -0.75
N ASN A 74 -2.53 -16.40 -0.56
CA ASN A 74 -1.92 -17.08 0.59
C ASN A 74 -1.14 -16.12 1.50
N GLY A 75 -1.31 -14.81 1.29
CA GLY A 75 -0.46 -13.78 1.85
C GLY A 75 -1.25 -12.64 2.45
N ALA A 76 -0.59 -11.51 2.68
CA ALA A 76 -1.24 -10.29 3.11
C ALA A 76 -0.48 -9.07 2.64
N HIS A 77 -1.21 -7.98 2.44
CA HIS A 77 -0.66 -6.65 2.35
C HIS A 77 -0.89 -5.89 3.66
N PHE A 78 0.08 -5.10 4.05
CA PHE A 78 0.01 -4.17 5.16
C PHE A 78 -0.01 -2.76 4.60
N ARG A 79 -1.13 -2.07 4.79
CA ARG A 79 -1.35 -0.71 4.30
C ARG A 79 -1.97 0.18 5.35
N VAL A 80 -1.61 1.45 5.31
CA VAL A 80 -2.20 2.51 6.14
C VAL A 80 -3.11 3.35 5.25
N ILE A 81 -4.40 3.34 5.59
CA ILE A 81 -5.41 4.12 4.88
C ILE A 81 -5.70 5.37 5.69
N GLU A 82 -5.40 6.54 5.11
CA GLU A 82 -5.78 7.82 5.69
C GLU A 82 -7.07 8.30 5.02
N SER A 83 -8.16 8.28 5.78
CA SER A 83 -9.47 8.78 5.35
C SER A 83 -9.80 10.05 6.11
N LYS A 84 -9.69 11.21 5.45
CA LYS A 84 -10.19 12.47 6.02
C LYS A 84 -11.70 12.56 5.82
N LYS A 85 -12.34 13.51 6.51
CA LYS A 85 -13.76 13.80 6.29
C LYS A 85 -14.00 14.11 4.82
N GLU A 86 -14.77 13.24 4.18
CA GLU A 86 -15.19 13.37 2.80
C GLU A 86 -16.41 14.29 2.71
N ASP A 87 -16.43 15.17 1.70
CA ASP A 87 -17.60 15.96 1.35
C ASP A 87 -18.26 15.31 0.14
N ASN A 88 -19.29 14.49 0.38
CA ASN A 88 -19.98 13.72 -0.66
C ASN A 88 -20.57 14.60 -1.79
N LYS A 89 -20.68 15.93 -1.60
CA LYS A 89 -21.12 16.86 -2.65
C LYS A 89 -20.04 17.15 -3.71
N LYS A 90 -18.78 16.81 -3.43
CA LYS A 90 -17.62 17.07 -4.30
C LYS A 90 -16.93 15.82 -4.82
N ILE A 91 -17.38 14.64 -4.37
CA ILE A 91 -16.81 13.38 -4.78
C ILE A 91 -17.62 12.85 -5.94
N ASP A 92 -16.95 12.67 -7.07
CA ASP A 92 -17.48 11.93 -8.19
C ASP A 92 -17.36 10.44 -7.84
N GLN A 93 -18.43 9.87 -7.30
CA GLN A 93 -18.44 8.47 -6.84
C GLN A 93 -18.18 7.50 -7.99
N GLU A 94 -18.68 7.79 -9.20
CA GLU A 94 -18.42 6.95 -10.38
C GLU A 94 -16.92 6.94 -10.71
N LYS A 95 -16.26 8.09 -10.74
CA LYS A 95 -14.80 8.13 -10.97
C LYS A 95 -13.99 7.52 -9.83
N ALA A 96 -14.46 7.64 -8.59
CA ALA A 96 -13.81 6.98 -7.47
C ALA A 96 -13.91 5.45 -7.62
N ASP A 97 -15.08 4.93 -7.94
CA ASP A 97 -15.33 3.49 -8.09
C ASP A 97 -14.65 2.91 -9.33
N GLU A 98 -14.59 3.64 -10.45
CA GLU A 98 -13.75 3.28 -11.60
C GLU A 98 -12.27 3.21 -11.21
N PHE A 99 -11.79 4.13 -10.38
CA PHE A 99 -10.42 4.10 -9.89
C PHE A 99 -10.18 2.88 -8.98
N PHE A 100 -11.13 2.51 -8.08
CA PHE A 100 -11.06 1.23 -7.35
C PHE A 100 -11.01 0.04 -8.28
N ALA A 101 -11.91 0.00 -9.26
CA ALA A 101 -11.99 -1.09 -10.20
C ALA A 101 -10.68 -1.22 -11.00
N SER A 102 -10.04 -0.11 -11.36
CA SER A 102 -8.74 -0.12 -12.03
C SER A 102 -7.57 -0.58 -11.15
N MET A 103 -7.70 -0.41 -9.82
CA MET A 103 -6.76 -0.89 -8.79
C MET A 103 -7.02 -2.34 -8.37
N ASN A 104 -8.14 -2.94 -8.80
CA ASN A 104 -8.47 -4.35 -8.61
C ASN A 104 -7.93 -5.15 -9.80
N ARG A 105 -6.77 -5.80 -9.65
CA ARG A 105 -6.25 -6.70 -10.70
C ARG A 105 -6.12 -8.15 -10.29
N THR A 106 -5.94 -8.45 -9.00
CA THR A 106 -5.59 -9.82 -8.55
C THR A 106 -5.92 -10.03 -7.08
N GLY A 107 -7.17 -10.34 -6.72
CA GLY A 107 -7.34 -10.97 -5.41
C GLY A 107 -8.74 -11.38 -5.00
N LEU A 108 -8.77 -12.11 -3.89
CA LEU A 108 -9.84 -12.97 -3.38
C LEU A 108 -11.28 -12.42 -3.34
N SER A 109 -11.48 -11.12 -3.51
CA SER A 109 -12.82 -10.55 -3.73
C SER A 109 -13.38 -10.81 -5.14
N GLU A 110 -12.61 -11.48 -6.00
CA GLU A 110 -12.98 -11.92 -7.35
C GLU A 110 -13.66 -13.30 -7.40
N LYS A 111 -14.16 -13.83 -6.27
CA LYS A 111 -15.01 -15.04 -6.25
C LYS A 111 -16.36 -14.80 -5.58
#